data_AF-A0A257RSB0-F1
#
_entry.id   AF-A0A257RSB0-F1
#
_cell.length_a   1.000
_cell.length_b   1.000
_cell.length_c   1.000
_cell.angle_alpha   90.00
_cell.angle_beta   90.00
_cell.angle_gamma   90.00
#
_symmetry.space_group_name_H-M   'P 1'
#
loop_
_entity.id
_entity.type
_entity.pdbx_description
1 polymer ?
#
loop_
_entity_poly.entity_id
_entity_poly.type
_entity_poly.pdbx_seq_one_letter_code
_entity_poly.pdbx_strand_id
1 'polypeptide(L)'
;MATKAIHTTGDISRKSPSLCVVYGEDGDDWVGRFLSGFGFFDVHFPKKTTRELTREEKKTWNGAAFGVGGRIMNLVVFPGFGVPRRAIVVKTRNSVYRLGKAERDGTRTIVRDDRPLGFSTVKISFLKIGRSMLVDMLDGSQWKTSSVLSVESGKIRCSPRPKQS
;
A
#
# COMPACT_ATOMS: atom_id res chain seq x y z
N MET A 1 -1.55 14.80 -7.00
CA MET A 1 -2.67 14.96 -7.96
C MET A 1 -2.43 16.21 -8.75
N ALA A 2 -2.71 16.18 -10.05
CA ALA A 2 -2.48 17.29 -10.96
C ALA A 2 -3.65 17.45 -11.94
N THR A 3 -3.87 18.69 -12.39
CA THR A 3 -4.78 19.03 -13.51
C THR A 3 -3.99 19.41 -14.74
N LYS A 4 -2.99 20.29 -14.60
CA LYS A 4 -2.08 20.66 -15.69
C LYS A 4 -0.93 19.67 -15.81
N ALA A 5 -0.58 19.34 -17.04
CA ALA A 5 0.47 18.37 -17.33
C ALA A 5 1.03 18.61 -18.73
N ILE A 6 2.34 18.83 -18.81
CA ILE A 6 3.06 19.06 -20.07
C ILE A 6 4.02 17.89 -20.30
N HIS A 7 4.02 17.35 -21.50
CA HIS A 7 4.94 16.29 -21.93
C HIS A 7 5.64 16.74 -23.22
N THR A 8 6.72 16.07 -23.61
CA THR A 8 7.44 16.36 -24.86
C THR A 8 6.55 16.23 -26.10
N THR A 9 5.47 15.46 -26.03
CA THR A 9 4.47 15.31 -27.09
C THR A 9 3.36 16.37 -27.05
N GLY A 10 3.40 17.32 -26.12
CA GLY A 10 2.44 18.42 -25.98
C GLY A 10 1.68 18.45 -24.65
N ASP A 11 0.64 19.28 -24.60
CA ASP A 11 -0.24 19.44 -23.45
C ASP A 11 -1.16 18.23 -23.28
N ILE A 12 -1.04 17.55 -22.14
CA ILE A 12 -1.83 16.37 -21.77
C ILE A 12 -2.66 16.61 -20.50
N SER A 13 -2.99 17.88 -20.25
CA SER A 13 -3.79 18.32 -19.11
C SER A 13 -5.18 17.68 -19.06
N ARG A 14 -5.74 17.62 -17.85
CA ARG A 14 -7.04 17.01 -17.55
C ARG A 14 -8.01 18.06 -17.03
N LYS A 15 -9.28 17.94 -17.43
CA LYS A 15 -10.38 18.81 -16.94
C LYS A 15 -10.60 18.68 -15.43
N SER A 16 -10.29 17.51 -14.85
CA SER A 16 -10.43 17.24 -13.42
C SER A 16 -9.11 16.72 -12.82
N PRO A 17 -8.87 16.97 -11.51
CA PRO A 17 -7.68 16.49 -10.83
C PRO A 17 -7.51 14.98 -10.99
N SER A 18 -6.34 14.56 -11.46
CA SER A 18 -6.01 13.16 -11.72
C SER A 18 -4.82 12.71 -10.88
N LEU A 19 -4.77 11.41 -10.58
CA LEU A 19 -3.67 10.81 -9.84
C LEU A 19 -2.39 10.81 -10.66
N CYS A 20 -1.32 11.36 -10.08
CA CYS A 20 0.04 11.32 -10.61
C CYS A 20 0.98 10.78 -9.54
N VAL A 21 2.07 10.14 -9.99
CA VAL A 21 3.24 9.83 -9.20
C VAL A 21 4.34 10.78 -9.64
N VAL A 22 4.98 11.41 -8.66
CA VAL A 22 6.12 12.30 -8.82
C VAL A 22 7.36 11.56 -8.38
N TYR A 23 8.43 11.66 -9.16
CA TYR A 23 9.73 11.05 -8.86
C TYR A 23 10.91 12.03 -9.01
N GLY A 24 10.64 13.28 -9.39
CA GLY A 24 11.66 14.32 -9.49
C GLY A 24 11.06 15.72 -9.42
N GLU A 25 11.94 16.70 -9.40
CA GLU A 25 11.63 18.12 -9.44
C GLU A 25 12.46 18.79 -10.53
N ASP A 26 11.85 19.73 -11.24
CA ASP A 26 12.56 20.59 -12.19
C ASP A 26 11.98 22.00 -12.10
N GLY A 27 12.73 22.90 -11.48
CA GLY A 27 12.31 24.29 -11.22
C GLY A 27 10.93 24.37 -10.54
N ASP A 28 9.98 24.98 -11.25
CA ASP A 28 8.59 25.20 -10.80
C ASP A 28 7.65 24.01 -11.05
N ASP A 29 8.18 22.92 -11.60
CA ASP A 29 7.43 21.71 -11.94
C ASP A 29 7.85 20.52 -11.09
N TRP A 30 6.88 19.63 -10.87
CA TRP A 30 7.13 18.25 -10.47
C TRP A 30 7.30 17.39 -11.73
N VAL A 31 8.26 16.47 -11.72
CA VAL A 31 8.45 15.52 -12.83
C VAL A 31 7.90 14.15 -12.43
N GLY A 32 7.09 13.56 -13.30
CA GLY A 32 6.43 12.30 -12.98
C GLY A 32 5.63 11.67 -14.12
N ARG A 33 4.59 10.93 -13.74
CA ARG A 33 3.61 10.37 -14.67
C ARG A 33 2.20 10.34 -14.08
N PHE A 34 1.18 10.39 -14.93
CA PHE A 34 -0.17 10.05 -14.50
C PHE A 34 -0.27 8.53 -14.22
N LEU A 35 -1.04 8.15 -13.18
CA LEU A 35 -1.27 6.74 -12.83
C LEU A 35 -2.29 6.06 -13.76
N SER A 36 -3.12 6.86 -14.43
CA SER A 36 -4.11 6.41 -15.41
C SER A 36 -3.85 7.07 -16.77
N GLY A 37 -4.00 6.30 -17.85
CA GLY A 37 -3.83 6.77 -19.23
C GLY A 37 -2.65 6.15 -19.96
N PHE A 38 -2.18 6.81 -21.02
CA PHE A 38 -1.24 6.30 -22.02
C PHE A 38 0.24 6.19 -21.58
N GLY A 39 0.53 6.08 -20.28
CA GLY A 39 1.87 5.74 -19.80
C GLY A 39 2.97 6.75 -20.14
N PHE A 40 2.63 8.03 -20.34
CA PHE A 40 3.63 9.09 -20.51
C PHE A 40 4.50 9.22 -19.26
N PHE A 41 5.80 9.11 -19.45
CA PHE A 41 6.83 9.41 -18.45
C PHE A 41 7.34 10.84 -18.68
N ASP A 42 8.07 11.37 -17.70
CA ASP A 42 8.69 12.70 -17.77
C ASP A 42 7.68 13.81 -18.06
N VAL A 43 6.51 13.67 -17.42
CA VAL A 43 5.45 14.66 -17.45
C VAL A 43 5.75 15.72 -16.40
N HIS A 44 5.77 16.98 -16.84
CA HIS A 44 5.92 18.15 -16.01
C HIS A 44 4.55 18.59 -15.47
N PHE A 45 4.42 18.60 -14.15
CA PHE A 45 3.23 19.05 -13.45
C PHE A 45 3.54 20.34 -12.69
N PRO A 46 2.96 21.48 -13.07
CA PRO A 46 3.20 22.74 -12.36
C PRO A 46 2.87 22.64 -10.88
N LYS A 47 3.81 23.05 -10.01
CA LYS A 47 3.66 23.02 -8.54
C LYS A 47 2.40 23.75 -8.10
N LYS A 48 2.06 24.87 -8.74
CA LYS A 48 0.85 25.67 -8.48
C LYS A 48 -0.47 24.92 -8.66
N THR A 49 -0.50 23.91 -9.53
CA THR A 49 -1.71 23.12 -9.83
C THR A 49 -1.58 21.66 -9.40
N THR A 50 -0.55 21.35 -8.62
CA THR A 50 -0.25 20.01 -8.15
C THR A 50 -0.25 20.01 -6.63
N ARG A 51 -0.92 19.02 -6.05
CA ARG A 51 -0.98 18.87 -4.60
C ARG A 51 -0.85 17.43 -4.16
N GLU A 52 -0.45 17.25 -2.91
CA GLU A 52 -0.57 15.97 -2.24
C GLU A 52 -2.04 15.53 -2.12
N LEU A 53 -2.21 14.21 -1.99
CA LEU A 53 -3.50 13.60 -1.66
C LEU A 53 -3.85 13.88 -0.19
N THR A 54 -5.11 14.21 0.06
CA THR A 54 -5.64 14.26 1.43
C THR A 54 -5.71 12.85 2.03
N ARG A 55 -5.95 12.76 3.33
CA ARG A 55 -6.08 11.47 4.02
C ARG A 55 -7.28 10.68 3.50
N GLU A 56 -8.40 11.35 3.24
CA GLU A 56 -9.64 10.78 2.74
C GLU A 56 -9.44 10.25 1.31
N GLU A 57 -8.73 11.01 0.47
CA GLU A 57 -8.38 10.56 -0.88
C GLU A 57 -7.44 9.36 -0.85
N LYS A 58 -6.40 9.37 0.01
CA LYS A 58 -5.52 8.20 0.21
C LYS A 58 -6.33 6.96 0.61
N LYS A 59 -7.35 7.11 1.47
CA LYS A 59 -8.26 6.02 1.84
C LYS A 59 -9.06 5.49 0.66
N THR A 60 -9.58 6.37 -0.19
CA THR A 60 -10.33 6.01 -1.40
C THR A 60 -9.44 5.28 -2.40
N TRP A 61 -8.23 5.79 -2.64
CA TRP A 61 -7.35 5.28 -3.68
C TRP A 61 -6.49 4.08 -3.24
N ASN A 62 -6.31 3.83 -1.93
CA ASN A 62 -5.49 2.70 -1.48
C ASN A 62 -6.08 1.36 -1.97
N GLY A 63 -5.28 0.61 -2.70
CA GLY A 63 -5.64 -0.64 -3.35
C GLY A 63 -6.41 -0.47 -4.67
N ALA A 64 -6.51 0.74 -5.22
CA ALA A 64 -7.03 0.96 -6.56
C ALA A 64 -6.07 0.37 -7.60
N ALA A 65 -6.61 -0.33 -8.59
CA ALA A 65 -5.85 -0.92 -9.68
C ALA A 65 -6.23 -0.24 -11.00
N PHE A 66 -5.23 0.17 -11.77
CA PHE A 66 -5.40 0.71 -13.12
C PHE A 66 -4.88 -0.31 -14.12
N GLY A 67 -5.64 -0.59 -15.16
CA GLY A 67 -5.30 -1.59 -16.15
C GLY A 67 -5.74 -1.23 -17.56
N VAL A 68 -5.12 -1.89 -18.54
CA VAL A 68 -5.44 -1.77 -19.97
C VAL A 68 -5.55 -3.19 -20.53
N GLY A 69 -6.59 -3.48 -21.29
CA GLY A 69 -6.79 -4.80 -21.91
C GLY A 69 -6.85 -5.96 -20.91
N GLY A 70 -7.43 -5.74 -19.72
CA GLY A 70 -7.54 -6.76 -18.66
C GLY A 70 -6.26 -7.01 -17.85
N ARG A 71 -5.14 -6.33 -18.17
CA ARG A 71 -3.89 -6.41 -17.41
C ARG A 71 -3.81 -5.26 -16.41
N ILE A 72 -3.49 -5.57 -15.15
CA ILE A 72 -3.20 -4.54 -14.12
C ILE A 72 -1.81 -3.97 -14.40
N MET A 73 -1.75 -2.66 -14.63
CA MET A 73 -0.51 -1.92 -14.88
C MET A 73 -0.01 -1.21 -13.63
N ASN A 74 -0.92 -0.65 -12.83
CA ASN A 74 -0.57 0.06 -11.61
C ASN A 74 -1.48 -0.38 -10.46
N LEU A 75 -0.89 -0.63 -9.29
CA LEU A 75 -1.60 -0.76 -8.02
C LEU A 75 -1.19 0.41 -7.13
N VAL A 76 -2.18 1.17 -6.65
CA VAL A 76 -1.92 2.25 -5.71
C VAL A 76 -1.81 1.67 -4.32
N VAL A 77 -0.61 1.72 -3.75
CA VAL A 77 -0.36 1.31 -2.36
C VAL A 77 0.24 2.50 -1.64
N PHE A 78 -0.35 2.86 -0.50
CA PHE A 78 0.26 3.76 0.47
C PHE A 78 0.78 2.91 1.63
N PRO A 79 2.10 2.64 1.72
CA PRO A 79 2.65 1.73 2.71
C PRO A 79 2.22 2.09 4.13
N GLY A 80 1.73 1.09 4.88
CA GLY A 80 1.24 1.26 6.25
C GLY A 80 -0.06 2.04 6.40
N PHE A 81 -0.62 2.61 5.32
CA PHE A 81 -1.86 3.38 5.38
C PHE A 81 -3.06 2.47 5.71
N GLY A 82 -3.82 2.84 6.75
CA GLY A 82 -4.99 2.09 7.19
C GLY A 82 -4.66 0.81 7.97
N VAL A 83 -3.37 0.51 8.21
CA VAL A 83 -2.95 -0.62 9.04
C VAL A 83 -2.99 -0.21 10.51
N PRO A 84 -3.75 -0.92 11.37
CA PRO A 84 -3.76 -0.62 12.79
C PRO A 84 -2.39 -0.84 13.43
N ARG A 85 -1.96 0.09 14.31
CA ARG A 85 -0.71 -0.05 15.09
C ARG A 85 -0.80 -1.04 16.25
N ARG A 86 -2.02 -1.43 16.65
CA ARG A 86 -2.26 -2.46 17.67
C ARG A 86 -2.08 -3.86 17.09
N ALA A 87 -2.01 -4.87 17.96
CA ALA A 87 -2.03 -6.25 17.51
C ALA A 87 -3.31 -6.53 16.70
N ILE A 88 -3.18 -7.30 15.61
CA ILE A 88 -4.31 -7.66 14.74
C ILE A 88 -4.31 -9.15 14.41
N VAL A 89 -5.49 -9.69 14.15
CA VAL A 89 -5.68 -10.99 13.54
C VAL A 89 -6.24 -10.76 12.14
N VAL A 90 -5.56 -11.30 11.13
CA VAL A 90 -6.00 -11.26 9.74
C VAL A 90 -6.44 -12.66 9.35
N LYS A 91 -7.73 -12.85 9.08
CA LYS A 91 -8.24 -14.10 8.52
C LYS A 91 -8.20 -13.99 7.01
N THR A 92 -7.62 -14.98 6.34
CA THR A 92 -7.62 -15.10 4.89
C THR A 92 -8.38 -16.34 4.47
N ARG A 93 -8.58 -16.53 3.16
CA ARG A 93 -9.26 -17.71 2.62
C ARG A 93 -8.70 -19.05 3.14
N ASN A 94 -7.39 -19.15 3.38
CA ASN A 94 -6.74 -20.41 3.71
C ASN A 94 -5.98 -20.43 5.03
N SER A 95 -5.88 -19.31 5.76
CA SER A 95 -5.08 -19.21 6.98
C SER A 95 -5.50 -18.05 7.87
N VAL A 96 -5.01 -18.08 9.11
CA VAL A 96 -5.14 -17.02 10.10
C VAL A 96 -3.75 -16.50 10.46
N TYR A 97 -3.54 -15.19 10.29
CA TYR A 97 -2.30 -14.53 10.65
C TYR A 97 -2.50 -13.72 11.93
N ARG A 98 -1.63 -13.94 12.91
CA ARG A 98 -1.58 -13.14 14.13
C ARG A 98 -0.36 -12.25 14.03
N LEU A 99 -0.60 -10.95 14.07
CA LEU A 99 0.45 -9.96 13.99
C LEU A 99 0.51 -9.13 15.28
N GLY A 100 1.70 -9.02 15.84
CA GLY A 100 1.96 -8.26 17.07
C GLY A 100 1.68 -6.76 16.94
N LYS A 101 1.85 -6.02 18.03
CA LYS A 101 1.80 -4.55 17.99
C LYS A 101 2.88 -4.03 17.03
N ALA A 102 2.57 -2.96 16.30
CA ALA A 102 3.53 -2.31 15.42
C ALA A 102 4.51 -1.45 16.22
N GLU A 103 5.80 -1.67 15.99
CA GLU A 103 6.89 -0.82 16.45
C GLU A 103 6.87 0.54 15.76
N ARG A 104 7.73 1.47 16.20
CA ARG A 104 7.77 2.86 15.69
C ARG A 104 7.85 2.89 14.16
N ASP A 105 8.70 2.05 13.59
CA ASP A 105 8.97 1.94 12.15
C ASP A 105 7.98 1.04 11.39
N GLY A 106 6.95 0.53 12.06
CA GLY A 106 5.91 -0.33 11.50
C GLY A 106 6.24 -1.82 11.48
N THR A 107 7.44 -2.23 11.90
CA THR A 107 7.77 -3.66 12.07
C THR A 107 6.90 -4.30 13.13
N ARG A 108 6.69 -5.61 12.98
CA ARG A 108 5.85 -6.39 13.88
C ARG A 108 6.07 -7.88 13.68
N THR A 109 5.84 -8.64 14.75
CA THR A 109 5.90 -10.09 14.70
C THR A 109 4.73 -10.68 13.92
N ILE A 110 4.94 -11.83 13.28
CA ILE A 110 3.91 -12.56 12.53
C ILE A 110 3.98 -14.06 12.81
N VAL A 111 2.80 -14.68 12.96
CA VAL A 111 2.60 -16.13 13.10
C VAL A 111 1.44 -16.53 12.19
N ARG A 112 1.53 -17.70 11.55
CA ARG A 112 0.49 -18.24 10.66
C ARG A 112 -0.06 -19.52 11.25
N ASP A 113 -1.38 -19.59 11.45
CA ASP A 113 -2.06 -20.78 11.96
C ASP A 113 -1.42 -21.32 13.26
N ASP A 114 -1.03 -20.37 14.13
CA ASP A 114 -0.34 -20.61 15.40
C ASP A 114 1.01 -21.36 15.26
N ARG A 115 1.61 -21.36 14.05
CA ARG A 115 2.93 -21.90 13.74
C ARG A 115 3.89 -20.81 13.24
N PRO A 116 5.18 -20.91 13.57
CA PRO A 116 6.17 -19.99 13.03
C PRO A 116 6.30 -20.16 11.51
N LEU A 117 6.48 -19.05 10.81
CA LEU A 117 6.89 -19.04 9.42
C LEU A 117 8.43 -19.09 9.35
N GLY A 118 9.00 -19.27 8.16
CA GLY A 118 10.45 -19.12 7.93
C GLY A 118 10.99 -17.71 8.20
N PHE A 119 10.09 -16.76 8.50
CA PHE A 119 10.37 -15.41 8.95
C PHE A 119 9.40 -15.05 10.08
N SER A 120 9.80 -14.21 11.03
CA SER A 120 8.99 -13.88 12.20
C SER A 120 8.69 -12.39 12.34
N THR A 121 9.33 -11.53 11.55
CA THR A 121 9.20 -10.07 11.63
C THR A 121 8.97 -9.49 10.24
N VAL A 122 7.95 -8.63 10.12
CA VAL A 122 7.53 -8.03 8.84
C VAL A 122 7.04 -6.60 9.02
N LYS A 123 6.94 -5.85 7.90
CA LYS A 123 6.13 -4.64 7.77
C LYS A 123 4.93 -4.94 6.89
N ILE A 124 3.73 -4.52 7.28
CA ILE A 124 2.56 -4.62 6.39
C ILE A 124 2.59 -3.44 5.41
N SER A 125 2.87 -3.70 4.14
CA SER A 125 2.79 -2.72 3.06
C SER A 125 1.36 -2.52 2.57
N PHE A 126 0.52 -3.56 2.60
CA PHE A 126 -0.87 -3.45 2.16
C PHE A 126 -1.82 -4.39 2.91
N LEU A 127 -2.97 -3.86 3.35
CA LEU A 127 -4.02 -4.63 4.02
C LEU A 127 -5.41 -4.09 3.63
N LYS A 128 -6.20 -4.92 2.95
CA LYS A 128 -7.59 -4.61 2.55
C LYS A 128 -8.42 -5.89 2.44
N ILE A 129 -9.64 -5.87 2.98
CA ILE A 129 -10.59 -6.99 2.83
C ILE A 129 -10.88 -7.23 1.33
N GLY A 130 -10.99 -8.50 0.95
CA GLY A 130 -11.20 -8.95 -0.43
C GLY A 130 -9.92 -9.05 -1.27
N ARG A 131 -8.77 -8.56 -0.78
CA ARG A 131 -7.48 -8.58 -1.47
C ARG A 131 -6.43 -9.35 -0.68
N SER A 132 -5.34 -9.77 -1.32
CA SER A 132 -4.18 -10.32 -0.62
C SER A 132 -3.55 -9.27 0.28
N MET A 133 -3.17 -9.65 1.50
CA MET A 133 -2.26 -8.85 2.32
C MET A 133 -0.87 -8.93 1.71
N LEU A 134 -0.17 -7.79 1.67
CA LEU A 134 1.25 -7.72 1.31
C LEU A 134 2.05 -7.38 2.55
N VAL A 135 3.13 -8.10 2.74
CA VAL A 135 4.09 -7.86 3.81
C VAL A 135 5.50 -7.82 3.24
N ASP A 136 6.28 -6.87 3.71
CA ASP A 136 7.69 -6.75 3.38
C ASP A 136 8.51 -7.40 4.50
N MET A 137 9.40 -8.30 4.10
CA MET A 137 10.35 -8.98 4.97
C MET A 137 11.58 -8.08 5.20
N LEU A 138 12.35 -8.36 6.26
CA LEU A 138 13.50 -7.51 6.62
C LEU A 138 14.65 -7.56 5.61
N ASP A 139 14.71 -8.61 4.80
CA ASP A 139 15.65 -8.76 3.68
C ASP A 139 15.22 -7.98 2.42
N GLY A 140 14.12 -7.23 2.49
CA GLY A 140 13.58 -6.44 1.37
C GLY A 140 12.69 -7.24 0.42
N SER A 141 12.56 -8.56 0.60
CA SER A 141 11.64 -9.37 -0.20
C SER A 141 10.18 -9.15 0.23
N GLN A 142 9.24 -9.39 -0.69
CA GLN A 142 7.81 -9.21 -0.43
C GLN A 142 7.07 -10.54 -0.47
N TRP A 143 6.15 -10.73 0.47
CA TRP A 143 5.29 -11.89 0.54
C TRP A 143 3.81 -11.52 0.48
N LYS A 144 2.99 -12.40 -0.10
CA LYS A 144 1.54 -12.19 -0.28
C LYS A 144 0.73 -13.35 0.27
N THR A 145 -0.38 -13.04 0.92
CA THR A 145 -1.36 -14.04 1.37
C THR A 145 -2.39 -14.37 0.27
N SER A 146 -3.30 -15.31 0.55
CA SER A 146 -4.59 -15.35 -0.14
C SER A 146 -5.47 -14.14 0.25
N SER A 147 -6.64 -13.98 -0.38
CA SER A 147 -7.57 -12.88 -0.07
C SER A 147 -7.93 -12.82 1.41
N VAL A 148 -7.85 -11.62 1.98
CA VAL A 148 -8.24 -11.28 3.35
C VAL A 148 -9.76 -11.27 3.45
N LEU A 149 -10.29 -11.97 4.45
CA LEU A 149 -11.71 -12.06 4.77
C LEU A 149 -12.09 -11.11 5.90
N SER A 150 -11.25 -10.99 6.93
CA SER A 150 -11.48 -10.07 8.04
C SER A 150 -10.19 -9.58 8.69
N VAL A 151 -10.27 -8.44 9.36
CA VAL A 151 -9.21 -7.86 10.16
C VAL A 151 -9.79 -7.50 11.53
N GLU A 152 -9.36 -8.20 12.56
CA GLU A 152 -9.77 -7.98 13.94
C GLU A 152 -8.63 -7.28 14.69
N SER A 153 -8.94 -6.27 15.51
CA SER A 153 -7.90 -5.50 16.20
C SER A 153 -8.35 -5.16 17.63
N GLY A 154 -7.54 -5.53 18.63
CA GLY A 154 -7.96 -5.47 20.05
C GLY A 154 -7.09 -6.34 20.96
N LYS A 155 -7.53 -6.58 22.21
CA LYS A 155 -6.88 -7.50 23.17
C LYS A 155 -6.97 -8.94 22.65
N ILE A 156 -6.08 -9.28 21.72
CA ILE A 156 -5.91 -10.67 21.27
C ILE A 156 -5.27 -11.39 22.46
N ARG A 157 -6.03 -12.25 23.12
CA ARG A 157 -5.49 -13.13 24.16
C ARG A 157 -4.43 -14.00 23.50
N CYS A 158 -3.16 -13.70 23.72
CA CYS A 158 -2.10 -14.68 23.50
C CYS A 158 -2.33 -15.81 24.52
N SER A 159 -2.51 -17.04 24.05
CA SER A 159 -2.45 -18.22 24.90
C SER A 159 -1.10 -18.21 25.64
N PRO A 160 -1.06 -18.60 26.94
CA PRO A 160 0.19 -18.56 27.69
C PRO A 160 1.22 -19.50 27.06
N ARG A 161 2.49 -19.05 27.04
CA ARG A 161 3.62 -19.89 26.62
C ARG A 161 3.58 -21.22 27.39
N PRO A 162 3.86 -22.37 26.75
CA PRO A 162 4.06 -23.60 27.50
C PRO A 162 5.20 -23.37 28.50
N LYS A 163 4.94 -23.66 29.78
CA LYS A 163 5.99 -23.70 30.80
C LYS A 163 6.99 -24.76 30.35
N GLN A 164 8.24 -24.36 30.14
CA GLN A 164 9.34 -25.31 30.07
C GLN A 164 9.50 -25.89 31.48
N SER A 165 9.26 -27.19 31.60
CA SER A 165 9.56 -28.01 32.77
C SER A 165 10.97 -28.55 32.69
#